data_AF-A0ABD3L0Z6-F1
#
_entry.id   AF-A0ABD3L0Z6-F1
#
_cell.length_a   1.000
_cell.length_b   1.000
_cell.length_c   1.000
_cell.angle_alpha   90.00
_cell.angle_beta   90.00
_cell.angle_gamma   90.00
#
_symmetry.space_group_name_H-M   'P 1'
#
loop_
_entity.id
_entity.type
_entity.pdbx_description
1 polymer ?
#
loop_
_entity_poly.entity_id
_entity_poly.type
_entity_poly.pdbx_seq_one_letter_code
_entity_poly.pdbx_strand_id
1 'polypeptide(L)'
;MALRSFNGLLHGGIGYLHSQGPIVFHGKIKSTSVLLTTSYDPSVSDYGLNRIQAPPKDALKAADPQKDDVCSFGVLIVELLTETMPGEADFAYLFNSTTERRWDVDDFDPELGNYQNFQDELMGLLQVAMACASNLPQR
;
A
#
# COMPACT_ATOMS: atom_id res chain seq x y z
N MET A 1 15.94 3.68 -2.45
CA MET A 1 15.08 4.56 -1.61
C MET A 1 13.74 3.88 -1.33
N ALA A 2 13.01 3.40 -2.35
CA ALA A 2 11.73 2.69 -2.22
C ALA A 2 11.70 1.52 -1.21
N LEU A 3 12.69 0.62 -1.22
CA LEU A 3 12.76 -0.51 -0.26
C LEU A 3 12.89 -0.07 1.20
N ARG A 4 13.64 1.00 1.47
CA ARG A 4 13.72 1.59 2.81
C ARG A 4 12.38 2.19 3.20
N SER A 5 11.73 2.87 2.27
CA SER A 5 10.43 3.46 2.50
C SER A 5 9.37 2.40 2.81
N PHE A 6 9.37 1.28 2.06
CA PHE A 6 8.49 0.14 2.32
C PHE A 6 8.65 -0.42 3.73
N ASN A 7 9.88 -0.73 4.13
CA ASN A 7 10.15 -1.31 5.45
C ASN A 7 9.76 -0.38 6.59
N GLY A 8 9.99 0.93 6.42
CA GLY A 8 9.58 1.96 7.37
C GLY A 8 8.05 2.04 7.51
N LEU A 9 7.33 2.05 6.39
CA LEU A 9 5.86 2.08 6.39
C LEU A 9 5.23 0.81 6.95
N LEU A 10 5.81 -0.36 6.64
CA LEU A 10 5.32 -1.65 7.12
C LEU A 10 5.49 -1.79 8.63
N HIS A 11 6.71 -1.61 9.16
CA HIS A 11 6.98 -1.86 10.58
C HIS A 11 6.57 -0.68 11.47
N GLY A 12 6.91 0.54 11.07
CA GLY A 12 6.65 1.75 11.87
C GLY A 12 5.27 2.36 11.66
N GLY A 13 4.62 2.04 10.53
CA GLY A 13 3.28 2.52 10.20
C GLY A 13 2.21 1.49 10.50
N ILE A 14 1.88 0.67 9.50
CA ILE A 14 0.69 -0.20 9.53
C ILE A 14 0.83 -1.33 10.54
N GLY A 15 1.98 -2.00 10.58
CA GLY A 15 2.26 -3.06 11.55
C GLY A 15 2.20 -2.56 12.99
N TYR A 16 2.74 -1.37 13.26
CA TYR A 16 2.62 -0.75 14.58
C TYR A 16 1.16 -0.48 14.94
N LEU A 17 0.37 0.12 14.05
CA LEU A 17 -1.05 0.38 14.29
C LEU A 17 -1.84 -0.90 14.58
N HIS A 18 -1.69 -1.93 13.75
CA HIS A 18 -2.42 -3.19 13.89
C HIS A 18 -2.03 -3.95 15.16
N SER A 19 -0.78 -3.80 15.62
CA SER A 19 -0.31 -4.40 16.89
C SER A 19 -0.99 -3.83 18.14
N GLN A 20 -1.61 -2.64 18.06
CA GLN A 20 -2.28 -2.01 19.20
C GLN A 20 -3.66 -2.63 19.51
N GLY A 21 -4.20 -3.46 18.63
CA GLY A 21 -5.43 -4.22 18.86
C GLY A 21 -6.32 -4.36 17.61
N PRO A 22 -7.30 -5.28 17.63
CA PRO A 22 -8.07 -5.71 16.45
C PRO A 22 -9.01 -4.63 15.88
N ILE A 23 -9.26 -3.55 16.63
CA ILE A 23 -10.09 -2.41 16.19
C ILE A 23 -9.25 -1.18 15.83
N VAL A 24 -7.92 -1.31 15.87
CA VAL A 24 -7.00 -0.22 15.53
C VAL A 24 -6.58 -0.37 14.07
N PHE A 25 -7.04 0.56 13.26
CA PHE A 25 -6.77 0.64 11.82
C PHE A 25 -6.71 2.12 11.40
N HIS A 26 -6.07 2.37 10.27
CA HIS A 26 -5.91 3.68 9.68
C HIS A 26 -7.17 4.10 8.90
N GLY A 27 -7.60 3.24 7.97
CA GLY A 27 -8.80 3.33 7.14
C GLY A 27 -8.76 4.36 6.01
N LYS A 28 -7.60 4.95 5.71
CA LYS A 28 -7.38 5.99 4.66
C LYS A 28 -5.92 6.02 4.17
N ILE A 29 -5.32 4.86 3.93
CA ILE A 29 -3.93 4.80 3.46
C ILE A 29 -3.87 5.20 1.98
N LYS A 30 -3.01 6.16 1.66
CA LYS A 30 -2.72 6.65 0.30
C LYS A 30 -1.41 7.45 0.30
N SER A 31 -0.88 7.80 -0.87
CA SER A 31 0.39 8.55 -0.98
C SER A 31 0.36 9.87 -0.21
N THR A 32 -0.76 10.59 -0.25
CA THR A 32 -0.95 11.84 0.53
C THR A 32 -1.01 11.66 2.06
N SER A 33 -1.18 10.45 2.57
CA SER A 33 -1.11 10.15 4.02
C SER A 33 0.27 9.61 4.43
N VAL A 34 1.27 9.68 3.55
CA VAL A 34 2.67 9.35 3.84
C VAL A 34 3.50 10.62 3.77
N LEU A 35 4.04 11.03 4.91
CA LEU A 35 4.91 12.18 5.03
C LEU A 35 6.36 11.73 5.05
N LEU A 36 7.25 12.56 4.52
CA LEU A 36 8.69 12.36 4.62
C LEU A 36 9.27 13.27 5.71
N THR A 37 10.06 12.70 6.60
CA THR A 37 10.85 13.48 7.57
C THR A 37 12.00 14.19 6.87
N THR A 38 12.72 15.05 7.60
CA THR A 38 13.94 15.72 7.08
C THR A 38 15.04 14.73 6.69
N SER A 39 14.98 13.50 7.20
CA SER A 39 15.90 12.40 6.87
C SER A 39 15.41 11.54 5.70
N TYR A 40 14.30 11.92 5.04
CA TYR A 40 13.61 11.13 4.01
C TYR A 40 13.06 9.78 4.50
N ASP A 41 12.92 9.60 5.82
CA ASP A 41 12.22 8.44 6.39
C ASP A 41 10.70 8.67 6.27
N PRO A 42 9.93 7.69 5.79
CA PRO A 42 8.49 7.83 5.68
C PRO A 42 7.80 7.68 7.04
N SER A 43 6.70 8.40 7.21
CA SER A 43 5.83 8.34 8.37
C SER A 43 4.38 8.37 7.93
N VAL A 44 3.56 7.48 8.48
CA VAL A 44 2.11 7.45 8.23
C VAL A 44 1.43 8.55 9.05
N SER A 45 0.63 9.41 8.41
CA SER A 45 -0.15 10.50 9.02
C SER A 45 -1.66 10.20 8.98
N ASP A 46 -2.51 11.10 9.46
CA ASP A 46 -3.99 11.00 9.32
C ASP A 46 -4.68 9.76 9.94
N TYR A 47 -3.96 8.97 10.73
CA TYR A 47 -4.56 7.86 11.48
C TYR A 47 -5.51 8.40 12.56
N GLY A 48 -6.60 7.66 12.82
CA GLY A 48 -7.57 8.01 13.87
C GLY A 48 -8.62 9.05 13.49
N LEU A 49 -8.56 9.66 12.30
CA LEU A 49 -9.65 10.52 11.78
C LEU A 49 -10.98 9.78 11.68
N ASN A 50 -10.93 8.47 11.41
CA ASN A 50 -12.10 7.59 11.36
C ASN A 50 -12.71 7.29 12.74
N ARG A 51 -12.02 7.62 13.85
CA ARG A 51 -12.57 7.53 15.22
C ARG A 51 -13.31 8.80 15.64
N ILE A 52 -13.01 9.93 15.00
CA ILE A 52 -13.66 11.22 15.25
C ILE A 52 -15.00 11.28 14.50
N GLN A 53 -15.08 10.67 13.32
CA GLN A 53 -16.34 10.40 12.63
C GLN A 53 -16.98 9.17 13.27
N ALA A 54 -18.19 9.32 13.83
CA ALA A 54 -18.89 8.20 14.46
C ALA A 54 -18.95 7.02 13.48
N PRO A 55 -18.60 5.78 13.90
CA PRO A 55 -18.67 4.63 13.00
C PRO A 55 -20.11 4.50 12.51
N PRO A 56 -20.35 4.30 11.20
CA PRO A 56 -21.67 3.94 10.71
C PRO A 56 -22.12 2.71 11.49
N LYS A 57 -23.31 2.78 12.11
CA LYS A 57 -23.85 1.72 12.98
C LYS A 57 -23.95 0.35 12.28
N ASP A 58 -23.86 0.33 10.96
CA ASP A 58 -23.98 -0.84 10.09
C ASP A 58 -22.64 -1.36 9.53
N ALA A 59 -21.51 -0.64 9.71
CA ALA A 59 -20.21 -1.03 9.17
C ALA A 59 -19.51 -2.16 9.95
N LEU A 60 -20.01 -2.52 11.13
CA LEU A 60 -19.36 -3.48 12.05
C LEU A 60 -19.67 -4.96 11.73
N LYS A 61 -20.38 -5.28 10.64
CA LYS A 61 -20.94 -6.63 10.45
C LYS A 61 -20.34 -7.52 9.36
N ALA A 62 -19.33 -7.10 8.60
CA ALA A 62 -18.73 -8.00 7.60
C ALA A 62 -17.29 -7.71 7.17
N ALA A 63 -16.80 -6.47 7.26
CA ALA A 63 -15.47 -6.10 6.77
C ALA A 63 -14.44 -6.11 7.91
N ASP A 64 -13.26 -6.69 7.66
CA ASP A 64 -12.09 -6.58 8.53
C ASP A 64 -11.33 -5.30 8.14
N PRO A 65 -11.43 -4.22 8.94
CA PRO A 65 -10.85 -2.92 8.56
C PRO A 65 -9.32 -2.94 8.55
N GLN A 66 -8.68 -3.89 9.23
CA GLN A 66 -7.23 -4.08 9.11
C GLN A 66 -6.86 -4.72 7.77
N LYS A 67 -7.72 -5.58 7.21
CA LYS A 67 -7.53 -6.09 5.84
C LYS A 67 -7.71 -5.01 4.79
N ASP A 68 -8.62 -4.06 5.00
CA ASP A 68 -8.77 -2.90 4.10
C ASP A 68 -7.51 -2.01 4.11
N ASP A 69 -6.89 -1.84 5.28
CA ASP A 69 -5.59 -1.16 5.41
C ASP A 69 -4.49 -1.90 4.64
N VAL A 70 -4.41 -3.23 4.78
CA VAL A 70 -3.42 -4.05 4.06
C VAL A 70 -3.60 -3.93 2.55
N CYS A 71 -4.84 -3.93 2.06
CA CYS A 71 -5.13 -3.74 0.65
C CYS A 71 -4.67 -2.36 0.16
N SER A 72 -5.07 -1.30 0.88
CA SER A 72 -4.69 0.09 0.56
C SER A 72 -3.18 0.31 0.63
N PHE A 73 -2.49 -0.40 1.53
CA PHE A 73 -1.04 -0.40 1.61
C PHE A 73 -0.40 -1.08 0.39
N GLY A 74 -0.90 -2.25 -0.04
CA GLY A 74 -0.42 -2.90 -1.27
C GLY A 74 -0.54 -1.99 -2.49
N VAL A 75 -1.68 -1.30 -2.62
CA VAL A 75 -1.93 -0.28 -3.65
C VAL A 75 -0.89 0.84 -3.60
N LEU A 76 -0.63 1.42 -2.43
CA LEU A 76 0.37 2.46 -2.25
C LEU A 76 1.77 2.01 -2.70
N ILE A 77 2.15 0.76 -2.41
CA ILE A 77 3.47 0.25 -2.82
C ILE A 77 3.56 0.08 -4.32
N VAL A 78 2.50 -0.37 -4.99
CA VAL A 78 2.46 -0.42 -6.47
C VAL A 78 2.66 0.99 -7.04
N GLU A 79 1.92 1.99 -6.54
CA GLU A 79 2.06 3.40 -6.96
C GLU A 79 3.51 3.92 -6.81
N LEU A 80 4.16 3.59 -5.69
CA LEU A 80 5.56 3.97 -5.44
C LEU A 80 6.56 3.25 -6.36
N LEU A 81 6.23 2.06 -6.86
CA LEU A 81 7.10 1.28 -7.73
C LEU A 81 6.95 1.68 -9.21
N THR A 82 5.79 2.18 -9.62
CA THR A 82 5.45 2.42 -11.03
C THR A 82 5.24 3.89 -11.38
N GLU A 83 5.37 4.82 -10.42
CA GLU A 83 5.03 6.27 -10.53
C GLU A 83 3.62 6.58 -11.08
N THR A 84 2.79 5.56 -11.24
CA THR A 84 1.48 5.66 -11.84
C THR A 84 0.46 5.38 -10.76
N MET A 85 -0.36 6.37 -10.41
CA MET A 85 -1.61 6.12 -9.72
C MET A 85 -2.50 5.36 -10.70
N PRO A 86 -2.79 4.08 -10.48
CA PRO A 86 -3.82 3.43 -11.26
C PRO A 86 -5.15 4.08 -10.84
N GLY A 87 -5.97 4.54 -11.79
CA GLY A 87 -7.37 4.79 -11.46
C GLY A 87 -8.05 3.50 -11.00
N GLU A 88 -9.24 3.55 -10.38
CA GLU A 88 -10.02 2.33 -10.05
C GLU A 88 -10.14 1.36 -11.24
N ALA A 89 -10.28 1.90 -12.46
CA ALA A 89 -10.30 1.12 -13.70
C ALA A 89 -8.94 0.50 -14.06
N ASP A 90 -7.84 1.22 -13.81
CA ASP A 90 -6.48 0.72 -14.03
C ASP A 90 -6.07 -0.28 -12.95
N PHE A 91 -6.61 -0.20 -11.72
CA PHE A 91 -6.43 -1.22 -10.70
C PHE A 91 -7.06 -2.54 -11.12
N ALA A 92 -8.32 -2.50 -11.58
CA ALA A 92 -8.97 -3.70 -12.11
C ALA A 92 -8.22 -4.26 -13.32
N TYR A 93 -7.67 -3.41 -14.19
CA TYR A 93 -6.82 -3.83 -15.30
C TYR A 93 -5.49 -4.41 -14.83
N LEU A 94 -4.79 -3.76 -13.90
CA LEU A 94 -3.54 -4.25 -13.27
C LEU A 94 -3.76 -5.58 -12.57
N PHE A 95 -4.90 -5.76 -11.89
CA PHE A 95 -5.25 -6.98 -11.15
C PHE A 95 -5.73 -8.12 -12.05
N ASN A 96 -6.65 -7.84 -12.97
CA ASN A 96 -7.15 -8.85 -13.91
C ASN A 96 -6.06 -9.26 -14.91
N SER A 97 -5.15 -8.34 -15.23
CA SER A 97 -3.97 -8.67 -16.02
C SER A 97 -2.88 -9.36 -15.20
N THR A 98 -2.78 -9.23 -13.87
CA THR A 98 -1.61 -9.77 -13.13
C THR A 98 -1.54 -11.28 -13.06
N THR A 99 -2.64 -11.99 -13.27
CA THR A 99 -2.59 -13.45 -13.40
C THR A 99 -1.91 -13.90 -14.71
N GLU A 100 -1.75 -13.02 -15.70
CA GLU A 100 -1.16 -13.33 -17.02
C GLU A 100 -0.09 -12.33 -17.52
N ARG A 101 0.02 -11.14 -16.93
CA ARG A 101 0.97 -10.07 -17.29
C ARG A 101 2.28 -10.34 -16.56
N ARG A 102 3.32 -10.56 -17.35
CA ARG A 102 4.70 -10.61 -16.88
C ARG A 102 5.21 -9.18 -16.72
N TRP A 103 5.42 -8.78 -15.47
CA TRP A 103 6.09 -7.51 -15.15
C TRP A 103 7.57 -7.59 -15.55
N ASP A 104 8.08 -6.52 -16.13
CA ASP A 104 9.49 -6.35 -16.49
C ASP A 104 10.10 -5.16 -15.75
N VAL A 105 11.43 -5.06 -15.76
CA VAL A 105 12.21 -3.96 -15.20
C VAL A 105 11.75 -2.61 -15.76
N ASP A 106 11.32 -2.59 -17.01
CA ASP A 106 10.84 -1.39 -17.71
C ASP A 106 9.47 -0.89 -17.22
N ASP A 107 8.72 -1.70 -16.46
CA ASP A 107 7.45 -1.27 -15.84
C ASP A 107 7.68 -0.50 -14.52
N PHE A 108 8.90 -0.53 -13.95
CA PHE A 108 9.24 0.25 -12.77
C PHE A 108 9.59 1.69 -13.14
N ASP A 109 9.45 2.58 -12.17
CA ASP A 109 10.01 3.92 -12.21
C ASP A 109 11.45 3.89 -12.79
N PRO A 110 11.75 4.64 -13.86
CA PRO A 110 13.09 4.71 -14.45
C PRO A 110 14.19 5.08 -13.45
N GLU A 111 13.88 5.86 -12.41
CA GLU A 111 14.80 6.17 -11.32
C GLU A 111 15.13 4.93 -10.47
N LEU A 112 14.21 3.96 -10.37
CA LEU A 112 14.44 2.66 -9.71
C LEU A 112 15.13 1.65 -10.65
N GLY A 113 14.77 1.64 -11.94
CA GLY A 113 15.29 0.70 -12.94
C GLY A 113 16.81 0.83 -13.21
N ASN A 114 17.38 2.02 -12.95
CA ASN A 114 18.81 2.26 -13.10
C ASN A 114 19.67 1.56 -12.02
N TYR A 115 19.04 0.99 -10.98
CA TYR A 115 19.73 0.21 -9.95
C TYR A 115 19.65 -1.29 -10.25
N GLN A 116 20.44 -1.75 -11.23
CA GLN A 116 20.51 -3.17 -11.65
C GLN A 116 20.70 -4.17 -10.50
N ASN A 117 21.29 -3.75 -9.38
CA ASN A 117 21.56 -4.61 -8.22
C ASN A 117 20.33 -4.97 -7.37
N PHE A 118 19.18 -4.31 -7.57
CA PHE A 118 17.99 -4.51 -6.73
C PHE A 118 16.77 -4.99 -7.51
N GLN A 119 16.92 -5.40 -8.77
CA GLN A 119 15.79 -5.82 -9.61
C GLN A 119 15.01 -7.00 -9.02
N ASP A 120 15.71 -8.01 -8.50
CA ASP A 120 15.07 -9.17 -7.84
C ASP A 120 14.32 -8.74 -6.56
N GLU A 121 14.87 -7.79 -5.81
CA GLU A 121 14.25 -7.27 -4.59
C GLU A 121 13.01 -6.41 -4.90
N LEU A 122 13.06 -5.60 -5.97
CA LEU A 122 11.92 -4.82 -6.46
C LEU A 122 10.81 -5.74 -6.99
N MET A 123 11.16 -6.81 -7.70
CA MET A 123 10.20 -7.81 -8.16
C MET A 123 9.56 -8.56 -6.99
N GLY A 124 10.34 -8.95 -5.99
CA GLY A 124 9.82 -9.56 -4.76
C GLY A 124 8.89 -8.63 -3.99
N LEU A 125 9.25 -7.34 -3.91
CA LEU A 125 8.42 -6.32 -3.28
C LEU A 125 7.08 -6.14 -4.02
N LEU A 126 7.11 -6.11 -5.36
CA LEU A 126 5.91 -6.02 -6.18
C LEU A 126 4.98 -7.22 -5.96
N GLN A 127 5.53 -8.44 -5.90
CA GLN A 127 4.74 -9.64 -5.62
C GLN A 127 4.02 -9.57 -4.27
N VAL A 128 4.70 -9.09 -3.24
CA VAL A 128 4.08 -8.87 -1.91
C VAL A 128 3.01 -7.78 -1.98
N ALA A 129 3.29 -6.66 -2.65
CA ALA A 129 2.33 -5.58 -2.82
C ALA A 129 1.05 -6.04 -3.53
N MET A 130 1.17 -6.84 -4.58
CA MET A 130 0.04 -7.46 -5.26
C MET A 130 -0.68 -8.47 -4.35
N ALA A 131 0.03 -9.32 -3.61
CA ALA A 131 -0.63 -10.21 -2.65
C ALA A 131 -1.46 -9.42 -1.60
N CYS A 132 -0.94 -8.30 -1.11
CA CYS A 132 -1.65 -7.39 -0.20
C CYS A 132 -2.90 -6.76 -0.86
N ALA A 133 -2.77 -6.29 -2.09
CA ALA A 133 -3.83 -5.60 -2.84
C ALA A 133 -4.94 -6.54 -3.37
N SER A 134 -4.74 -7.86 -3.35
CA SER A 134 -5.66 -8.87 -3.92
C SER A 134 -7.05 -8.94 -3.27
N ASN A 135 -7.20 -8.32 -2.09
CA ASN A 135 -8.48 -8.17 -1.42
C ASN A 135 -9.07 -6.78 -1.68
N LEU A 136 -9.03 -6.28 -2.93
CA LEU A 136 -9.75 -5.05 -3.30
C LEU A 136 -11.19 -5.17 -2.80
N PRO A 137 -11.62 -4.34 -1.84
CA PRO A 137 -13.02 -4.31 -1.48
C PRO A 137 -13.76 -3.89 -2.74
N GLN A 138 -14.65 -4.75 -3.24
CA GLN A 138 -15.67 -4.34 -4.19
C GLN A 138 -16.51 -3.27 -3.49
N ARG A 139 -16.11 -2.00 -3.61
CA ARG A 139 -16.89 -0.87 -3.13
C ARG A 139 -18.04 -0.57 -4.10
#